data_AF-A0AAD4LQS6-F1
#
_entry.id   AF-A0AAD4LQS6-F1
#
_cell.length_a   1.000
_cell.length_b   1.000
_cell.length_c   1.000
_cell.angle_alpha   90.00
_cell.angle_beta   90.00
_cell.angle_gamma   90.00
#
_symmetry.space_group_name_H-M   'P 1'
#
loop_
_entity.id
_entity.type
_entity.pdbx_description
1 polymer ?
#
loop_
_entity_poly.entity_id
_entity_poly.type
_entity_poly.pdbx_seq_one_letter_code
_entity_poly.pdbx_strand_id
1 'polypeptide(L)' 'SDSAVKQILLTLDERPGQSFIIEDLDEFHVLIRADEEQRVRRELEAELEKNTYSMEA' A
#
# COMPACT_ATOMS: atom_id res chain seq x y z
N SER A 1 -5.30 -14.23 3.76
CA SER A 1 -3.91 -13.95 4.18
C SER A 1 -3.08 -13.95 2.91
N ASP A 2 -3.04 -12.90 2.11
CA ASP A 2 -2.29 -11.64 2.34
C ASP A 2 -2.82 -10.47 1.45
N SER A 3 -4.07 -10.52 0.97
CA SER A 3 -4.58 -9.46 0.07
C SER A 3 -4.81 -8.10 0.74
N ALA A 4 -4.80 -8.03 2.08
CA ALA A 4 -5.03 -6.79 2.82
C ALA A 4 -3.96 -5.73 2.52
N VAL A 5 -2.68 -6.13 2.45
CA VAL A 5 -1.57 -5.24 2.12
C VAL A 5 -1.74 -4.69 0.70
N LYS A 6 -2.08 -5.55 -0.26
CA LYS A 6 -2.33 -5.13 -1.65
C LYS A 6 -3.51 -4.16 -1.75
N GLN A 7 -4.60 -4.41 -1.02
CA GLN A 7 -5.74 -3.49 -0.98
C GLN A 7 -5.37 -2.12 -0.40
N ILE A 8 -4.52 -2.08 0.63
CA ILE A 8 -3.99 -0.82 1.16
C ILE A 8 -3.15 -0.11 0.09
N LEU A 9 -2.24 -0.82 -0.58
CA LEU A 9 -1.41 -0.25 -1.65
C LEU A 9 -2.25 0.34 -2.79
N LEU A 10 -3.30 -0.36 -3.24
CA LEU A 10 -4.23 0.15 -4.24
C LEU A 10 -4.96 1.42 -3.76
N THR A 11 -5.40 1.43 -2.49
CA THR A 11 -6.05 2.61 -1.89
C THR A 11 -5.10 3.80 -1.79
N LEU A 12 -3.81 3.56 -1.51
CA LEU A 12 -2.79 4.61 -1.49
C LEU A 12 -2.52 5.16 -2.90
N ASP A 13 -2.60 4.31 -3.92
CA ASP A 13 -2.38 4.68 -5.34
C ASP A 13 -3.51 5.55 -5.90
N GLU A 14 -4.75 5.32 -5.47
CA GLU A 14 -5.94 6.10 -5.87
C GLU A 14 -5.90 7.58 -5.43
N ARG A 15 -4.90 7.98 -4.61
CA ARG A 15 -4.74 9.36 -4.14
C ARG A 15 -4.35 10.28 -5.32
N PRO A 16 -5.11 11.37 -5.55
CA PRO A 16 -4.85 12.27 -6.68
C PRO A 16 -3.42 12.83 -6.68
N GLY A 17 -2.70 12.64 -7.79
CA GLY A 17 -1.34 13.15 -7.97
C GLY A 17 -0.24 12.32 -7.30
N GLN A 18 -0.57 11.14 -6.76
CA GLN A 18 0.37 10.27 -6.04
C GLN A 18 0.39 8.83 -6.56
N SER A 19 -0.16 8.56 -7.74
CA SER A 19 -0.13 7.23 -8.34
C SER A 19 1.32 6.78 -8.58
N PHE A 20 1.63 5.59 -8.05
CA PHE A 20 2.94 4.97 -8.00
C PHE A 20 2.94 3.53 -8.53
N ILE A 21 1.78 2.90 -8.70
CA ILE A 21 1.65 1.56 -9.29
C ILE A 21 1.76 1.68 -10.81
N ILE A 22 2.70 0.92 -11.38
CA ILE A 22 2.92 0.82 -12.82
C ILE A 22 2.06 -0.32 -13.38
N GLU A 23 2.05 -1.47 -12.69
CA GLU A 23 1.36 -2.68 -13.15
C GLU A 23 0.95 -3.56 -11.97
N ASP A 24 -0.21 -4.20 -12.07
CA ASP A 24 -0.64 -5.25 -11.15
C ASP A 24 -0.30 -6.61 -11.77
N LEU A 25 0.58 -7.39 -11.11
CA LEU A 25 1.17 -8.60 -11.69
C LEU A 25 0.37 -9.85 -11.32
N ASP A 26 -0.05 -9.97 -10.06
CA ASP A 26 -0.87 -11.07 -9.55
C ASP A 26 -1.51 -10.71 -8.20
N GLU A 27 -2.15 -11.67 -7.53
CA GLU A 27 -2.82 -11.46 -6.24
C GLU A 27 -1.94 -10.85 -5.14
N PHE A 28 -0.62 -11.05 -5.18
CA PHE A 28 0.33 -10.64 -4.13
C PHE A 28 1.42 -9.68 -4.59
N HIS A 29 1.60 -9.50 -5.90
CA HIS A 29 2.68 -8.70 -6.47
C HIS A 29 2.14 -7.51 -7.27
N VAL A 30 2.71 -6.34 -7.00
CA VAL A 30 2.50 -5.11 -7.78
C VAL A 30 3.85 -4.53 -8.15
N LEU A 31 3.94 -3.97 -9.35
CA LEU A 31 5.10 -3.22 -9.81
C LEU A 31 4.87 -1.74 -9.51
N ILE A 32 5.82 -1.11 -8.82
CA ILE A 32 5.76 0.31 -8.45
C ILE A 32 6.95 1.08 -9.01
N ARG A 33 6.81 2.41 -9.08
CA ARG A 33 7.91 3.29 -9.43
C ARG A 33 8.99 3.27 -8.35
N ALA A 34 10.25 3.14 -8.76
CA ALA A 34 11.37 3.00 -7.84
C ALA A 34 11.64 4.26 -6.99
N ASP A 35 11.31 5.44 -7.49
CA ASP A 35 11.41 6.72 -6.77
C ASP A 35 10.39 6.83 -5.63
N GLU A 36 9.30 6.08 -5.70
CA GLU A 36 8.21 6.09 -4.72
C GLU A 36 8.38 5.03 -3.61
N GLU A 37 9.32 4.10 -3.75
CA GLU A 37 9.50 2.95 -2.85
C GLU A 37 9.60 3.33 -1.37
N GLN A 38 10.41 4.34 -1.05
CA GLN A 38 10.56 4.83 0.32
C GLN A 38 9.31 5.51 0.87
N ARG A 39 8.55 6.21 0.04
CA ARG A 39 7.30 6.87 0.45
C ARG A 39 6.23 5.82 0.70
N VAL A 40 6.03 4.93 -0.26
CA VAL A 40 5.04 3.84 -0.21
C VAL A 40 5.28 2.97 1.02
N ARG A 41 6.54 2.65 1.33
CA ARG A 41 6.91 1.90 2.54
C ARG A 41 6.43 2.59 3.83
N ARG A 42 6.73 3.88 3.99
CA ARG A 42 6.34 4.64 5.20
C ARG A 42 4.82 4.78 5.33
N GLU A 43 4.14 5.03 4.21
CA GLU A 43 2.68 5.15 4.22
C GLU A 43 2.01 3.81 4.52
N LEU A 44 2.53 2.72 3.95
CA LEU A 44 2.03 1.38 4.24
C LEU A 44 2.21 1.00 5.72
N GLU A 45 3.39 1.25 6.28
CA GLU A 45 3.66 1.03 7.72
C GLU A 45 2.66 1.83 8.59
N ALA A 46 2.44 3.11 8.28
CA ALA A 46 1.49 3.95 8.99
C ALA A 46 0.03 3.45 8.90
N GLU A 47 -0.40 2.93 7.74
CA GLU A 47 -1.75 2.36 7.58
C GLU A 47 -1.91 1.01 8.32
N LEU A 48 -0.84 0.21 8.40
CA LEU A 48 -0.82 -1.04 9.17
C LEU A 48 -0.84 -0.78 10.69
N GLU A 49 -0.13 0.24 11.16
CA GLU A 49 -0.16 0.66 12.57
C GLU A 49 -1.56 1.15 12.99
N LYS A 50 -2.21 1.97 12.16
CA LYS A 50 -3.61 2.41 12.40
C LYS A 50 -4.57 1.23 12.50
N ASN A 51 -4.40 0.21 11.65
CA ASN A 51 -5.23 -1.01 11.67
C ASN A 51 -4.94 -1.90 12.88
N THR A 52 -3.69 -1.95 13.34
CA THR A 52 -3.32 -2.74 14.54
C THR A 52 -3.90 -2.12 15.80
N TYR A 53 -3.94 -0.78 15.87
CA TYR A 53 -4.53 -0.05 17.01
C TYR A 53 -6.07 -0.22 17.12
N SER A 54 -6.77 -0.53 16.02
CA SER A 54 -8.23 -0.73 16.05
C SER A 54 -8.67 -2.14 16.41
N MET A 55 -7.75 -3.10 16.55
CA MET A 55 -8.07 -4.50 16.92
C MET A 55 -7.96 -4.77 18.43
N GLU A 56 -7.55 -3.78 19.23
CA GLU A 56 -7.38 -3.90 20.69
C GLU A 56 -8.35 -3.04 21.54
N ALA A 57 -9.42 -2.49 20.95
CA ALA A 57 -10.42 -1.67 21.67
C ALA A 57 -11.79 -2.35 21.81
#